data_AF-A0A847SJI7-F1
#
_entry.id   AF-A0A847SJI7-F1
#
_cell.length_a   1.000
_cell.length_b   1.000
_cell.length_c   1.000
_cell.angle_alpha   90.00
_cell.angle_beta   90.00
_cell.angle_gamma   90.00
#
_symmetry.space_group_name_H-M   'P 1'
#
loop_
_entity.id
_entity.type
_entity.pdbx_description
1 polymer ?
#
loop_
_entity_poly.entity_id
_entity_poly.type
_entity_poly.pdbx_seq_one_letter_code
_entity_poly.pdbx_strand_id
1 'polypeptide(L)'
;MLRAPELLLPAGSLDKMHAAFDFGADAVYAGQPRYSLRARNNEFSTLEVLQAGIEGAHARGKQFFVASNIFAHNAKLKTYLHDMAPVVAMKPDALIMADPGLIMLVREKWPEVPIHLSVQANAVNWADVKFWKSVGLTRVILSRELSLDEVEEIRQTCPDMELEVFVHGALCIAYSGRCLLSGYFNHRDPNQGTCTNSCRWDYKVQNANEDASGDLARIPVETLRFNYQQALEEANQSFSALGQQARHPLADRPYFLEEKERPGELLPIFEDEHGTYIMNSKDLRAVQHVERLARIGVDSLKVEGRTKSLYYVARTAQVYRQAIDDAVAGRPFNPALLGELEGLANRGYTDGFYQRHHTQEYQNYLAGVSEAHRSQYVGDVRQVQDGWAEVVVKNRFAVGDRLEVIHPSGNHLVEVQTMRGLDGAPVEVASGSGHIVQIPLAAGLDKALLARLL
;
A
#
# COMPACT_ATOMS: atom_id res chain seq x y z
N MET A 1 -25.34 -19.13 3.81
CA MET A 1 -24.41 -18.46 2.87
C MET A 1 -23.56 -17.50 3.68
N LEU A 2 -22.25 -17.45 3.43
CA LEU A 2 -21.37 -16.45 4.06
C LEU A 2 -21.80 -15.05 3.60
N ARG A 3 -21.85 -14.09 4.52
CA ARG A 3 -22.06 -12.68 4.16
C ARG A 3 -20.76 -12.16 3.55
N ALA A 4 -20.83 -11.57 2.35
CA ALA A 4 -19.69 -10.92 1.74
C ALA A 4 -19.29 -9.69 2.59
N PRO A 5 -18.04 -9.58 3.06
CA PRO A 5 -17.57 -8.34 3.64
C PRO A 5 -17.47 -7.26 2.55
N GLU A 6 -17.71 -6.01 2.94
CA GLU A 6 -17.49 -4.83 2.12
C GLU A 6 -16.00 -4.70 1.77
N LEU A 7 -15.65 -4.42 0.50
CA LEU A 7 -14.28 -4.09 0.13
C LEU A 7 -14.10 -2.57 0.09
N LEU A 8 -13.31 -2.04 1.02
CA LEU A 8 -13.01 -0.63 1.15
C LEU A 8 -11.60 -0.31 0.62
N LEU A 9 -11.53 0.47 -0.46
CA LEU A 9 -10.27 0.92 -1.06
C LEU A 9 -9.96 2.40 -0.77
N PRO A 10 -8.68 2.80 -0.78
CA PRO A 10 -8.31 4.20 -0.65
C PRO A 10 -8.50 4.96 -1.97
N ALA A 11 -9.15 6.13 -1.91
CA ALA A 11 -9.23 7.06 -3.04
C ALA A 11 -8.22 8.21 -2.84
N GLY A 12 -7.22 8.26 -3.71
CA GLY A 12 -6.26 9.39 -3.78
C GLY A 12 -6.62 10.45 -4.83
N SER A 13 -7.45 10.07 -5.80
CA SER A 13 -7.97 10.90 -6.91
C SER A 13 -9.30 10.33 -7.41
N LEU A 14 -10.02 11.10 -8.25
CA LEU A 14 -11.22 10.62 -8.92
C LEU A 14 -10.93 9.41 -9.82
N ASP A 15 -9.83 9.43 -10.57
CA ASP A 15 -9.43 8.29 -11.42
C ASP A 15 -9.21 7.01 -10.60
N LYS A 16 -8.56 7.11 -9.44
CA LYS A 16 -8.36 5.98 -8.53
C LYS A 16 -9.67 5.51 -7.91
N MET A 17 -10.58 6.43 -7.59
CA MET A 17 -11.92 6.07 -7.11
C MET A 17 -12.69 5.28 -8.18
N HIS A 18 -12.71 5.77 -9.42
CA HIS A 18 -13.37 5.09 -10.53
C HIS A 18 -12.77 3.70 -10.76
N ALA A 19 -11.43 3.59 -10.82
CA ALA A 19 -10.77 2.29 -10.94
C ALA A 19 -11.09 1.36 -9.76
N ALA A 20 -11.11 1.85 -8.52
CA ALA A 20 -11.49 1.02 -7.38
C ALA A 20 -12.88 0.40 -7.59
N PHE A 21 -13.86 1.20 -8.02
CA PHE A 21 -15.21 0.71 -8.28
C PHE A 21 -15.30 -0.20 -9.51
N ASP A 22 -14.59 0.13 -10.59
CA ASP A 22 -14.57 -0.67 -11.83
C ASP A 22 -13.98 -2.08 -11.57
N PHE A 23 -13.02 -2.19 -10.66
CA PHE A 23 -12.39 -3.45 -10.26
C PHE A 23 -13.03 -4.10 -9.02
N GLY A 24 -14.18 -3.61 -8.54
CA GLY A 24 -15.01 -4.33 -7.58
C GLY A 24 -14.96 -3.85 -6.12
N ALA A 25 -14.47 -2.66 -5.83
CA ALA A 25 -14.67 -2.05 -4.51
C ALA A 25 -16.15 -1.73 -4.26
N ASP A 26 -16.58 -1.83 -3.00
CA ASP A 26 -17.93 -1.45 -2.56
C ASP A 26 -17.97 -0.02 -2.01
N ALA A 27 -16.86 0.37 -1.40
CA ALA A 27 -16.69 1.68 -0.79
C ALA A 27 -15.29 2.22 -1.08
N VAL A 28 -15.16 3.54 -1.04
CA VAL A 28 -13.86 4.21 -0.99
C VAL A 28 -13.74 5.13 0.22
N TYR A 29 -12.51 5.43 0.63
CA TYR A 29 -12.26 6.52 1.57
C TYR A 29 -11.24 7.53 1.05
N ALA A 30 -11.55 8.81 1.23
CA ALA A 30 -10.65 9.92 0.95
C ALA A 30 -10.37 10.72 2.23
N GLY A 31 -9.32 11.53 2.22
CA GLY A 31 -9.00 12.40 3.36
C GLY A 31 -9.57 13.78 3.18
N GLN A 32 -10.10 14.35 4.25
CA GLN A 32 -10.27 15.79 4.31
C GLN A 32 -8.88 16.45 4.35
N PRO A 33 -8.67 17.57 3.63
CA PRO A 33 -7.58 18.49 3.89
C PRO A 33 -7.43 18.81 5.37
N ARG A 34 -6.21 19.05 5.85
CA ARG A 34 -5.90 19.53 7.21
C ARG A 34 -6.23 18.57 8.37
N TYR A 35 -7.16 17.64 8.22
CA TYR A 35 -7.66 16.77 9.30
C TYR A 35 -7.48 15.27 9.06
N SER A 36 -6.73 14.88 8.02
CA SER A 36 -6.46 13.47 7.73
C SER A 36 -4.98 13.08 7.80
N LEU A 37 -4.72 11.82 8.15
CA LEU A 37 -3.37 11.22 8.22
C LEU A 37 -2.66 11.03 6.87
N ARG A 38 -3.22 11.53 5.77
CA ARG A 38 -2.55 11.56 4.46
C ARG A 38 -2.91 12.87 3.77
N ALA A 39 -2.17 13.92 4.14
CA ALA A 39 -2.37 15.25 3.60
C ALA A 39 -1.65 15.45 2.24
N ARG A 40 -0.64 14.63 1.94
CA ARG A 40 0.13 14.70 0.69
C ARG A 40 -0.51 13.90 -0.44
N ASN A 41 -0.34 14.37 -1.68
CA ASN A 41 -0.83 13.72 -2.90
C ASN A 41 -2.32 13.33 -2.81
N ASN A 42 -3.13 14.25 -2.28
CA ASN A 42 -4.56 14.08 -2.13
C ASN A 42 -5.29 15.04 -3.06
N GLU A 43 -5.82 14.53 -4.16
CA GLU A 43 -6.57 15.36 -5.12
C GLU A 43 -7.96 15.74 -4.59
N PHE A 44 -8.48 15.01 -3.59
CA PHE A 44 -9.64 15.42 -2.79
C PHE A 44 -9.32 16.55 -1.81
N SER A 45 -8.37 17.42 -2.16
CA SER A 45 -7.95 18.52 -1.31
C SER A 45 -8.84 19.76 -1.38
N THR A 46 -9.77 19.79 -2.34
CA THR A 46 -10.76 20.86 -2.48
C THR A 46 -12.17 20.31 -2.28
N LEU A 47 -13.09 21.19 -1.89
CA LEU A 47 -14.48 20.83 -1.63
C LEU A 47 -15.19 20.37 -2.91
N GLU A 48 -14.84 20.95 -4.06
CA GLU A 48 -15.44 20.62 -5.35
C GLU A 48 -15.09 19.19 -5.78
N VAL A 49 -13.82 18.78 -5.66
CA VAL A 49 -13.38 17.42 -6.00
C VAL A 49 -13.95 16.41 -5.00
N LEU A 50 -14.03 16.77 -3.72
CA LEU A 50 -14.67 15.94 -2.70
C LEU A 50 -16.15 15.69 -2.99
N GLN A 51 -16.90 16.76 -3.33
CA GLN A 51 -18.30 16.67 -3.70
C GLN A 51 -18.50 15.78 -4.94
N ALA A 52 -17.70 16.01 -5.99
CA ALA A 52 -17.74 15.18 -7.21
C ALA A 52 -17.45 13.69 -6.90
N GLY A 53 -16.55 13.42 -5.95
CA GLY A 53 -16.26 12.07 -5.47
C GLY A 53 -17.46 11.40 -4.80
N ILE A 54 -18.09 12.10 -3.85
CA ILE A 54 -19.26 11.61 -3.11
C ILE A 54 -20.43 11.36 -4.07
N GLU A 55 -20.76 12.35 -4.90
CA GLU A 55 -21.85 12.24 -5.88
C GLU A 55 -21.56 11.11 -6.90
N GLY A 56 -20.32 10.98 -7.36
CA GLY A 56 -19.89 9.92 -8.27
C GLY A 56 -19.98 8.51 -7.66
N ALA A 57 -19.71 8.37 -6.36
CA ALA A 57 -19.89 7.11 -5.65
C ALA A 57 -21.40 6.77 -5.52
N HIS A 58 -22.20 7.73 -5.06
CA HIS A 58 -23.66 7.54 -4.90
C HIS A 58 -24.37 7.24 -6.21
N ALA A 59 -23.98 7.90 -7.31
CA ALA A 59 -24.51 7.62 -8.64
C ALA A 59 -24.26 6.18 -9.11
N ARG A 60 -23.23 5.53 -8.56
CA ARG A 60 -22.89 4.11 -8.82
C ARG A 60 -23.44 3.14 -7.77
N GLY A 61 -24.22 3.64 -6.79
CA GLY A 61 -24.69 2.83 -5.66
C GLY A 61 -23.56 2.36 -4.74
N LYS A 62 -22.46 3.11 -4.68
CA LYS A 62 -21.27 2.83 -3.87
C LYS A 62 -21.13 3.85 -2.74
N GLN A 63 -20.34 3.51 -1.73
CA GLN A 63 -20.17 4.34 -0.54
C GLN A 63 -18.89 5.18 -0.59
N PHE A 64 -18.93 6.36 0.01
CA PHE A 64 -17.81 7.27 0.14
C PHE A 64 -17.62 7.72 1.59
N PHE A 65 -16.50 7.34 2.20
CA PHE A 65 -16.14 7.71 3.56
C PHE A 65 -15.10 8.82 3.59
N VAL A 66 -15.27 9.78 4.50
CA VAL A 66 -14.32 10.89 4.65
C VAL A 66 -13.50 10.72 5.92
N ALA A 67 -12.19 10.64 5.79
CA ALA A 67 -11.28 10.57 6.92
C ALA A 67 -10.98 11.96 7.49
N SER A 68 -11.32 12.13 8.77
CA SER A 68 -10.95 13.25 9.66
C SER A 68 -10.33 12.65 10.93
N ASN A 69 -9.21 11.95 10.76
CA ASN A 69 -8.74 10.99 11.74
C ASN A 69 -7.53 11.41 12.58
N ILE A 70 -7.03 12.64 12.49
CA ILE A 70 -5.91 13.09 13.33
C ILE A 70 -6.27 13.20 14.81
N PHE A 71 -5.27 13.22 15.70
CA PHE A 71 -5.42 13.79 17.05
C PHE A 71 -5.17 15.30 17.01
N ALA A 72 -6.17 16.10 17.33
CA ALA A 72 -6.10 17.54 17.13
C ALA A 72 -5.55 18.28 18.35
N HIS A 73 -4.58 19.18 18.12
CA HIS A 73 -4.20 20.17 19.11
C HIS A 73 -5.24 21.30 19.19
N ASN A 74 -5.29 22.01 20.33
CA ASN A 74 -6.26 23.08 20.62
C ASN A 74 -6.46 24.11 19.50
N ALA A 75 -5.40 24.45 18.76
CA ALA A 75 -5.47 25.39 17.64
C ALA A 75 -6.48 24.96 16.56
N LYS A 76 -6.62 23.64 16.33
CA LYS A 76 -7.53 23.08 15.34
C LYS A 76 -8.98 23.02 15.81
N LEU A 77 -9.22 22.93 17.12
CA LEU A 77 -10.57 22.90 17.70
C LEU A 77 -11.36 24.17 17.35
N LYS A 78 -10.67 25.31 17.29
CA LYS A 78 -11.27 26.63 17.02
C LYS A 78 -12.02 26.70 15.68
N THR A 79 -11.55 25.98 14.66
CA THR A 79 -12.12 26.02 13.30
C THR A 79 -12.80 24.72 12.90
N TYR A 80 -12.66 23.64 13.68
CA TYR A 80 -13.00 22.30 13.22
C TYR A 80 -14.47 22.15 12.77
N LEU A 81 -15.42 22.56 13.60
CA LEU A 81 -16.85 22.47 13.29
C LEU A 81 -17.30 23.42 12.16
N HIS A 82 -16.51 24.44 11.85
CA HIS A 82 -16.73 25.30 10.69
C HIS A 82 -16.22 24.60 9.42
N ASP A 83 -14.98 24.11 9.45
CA ASP A 83 -14.34 23.41 8.33
C ASP A 83 -15.07 22.10 7.96
N MET A 84 -15.69 21.41 8.92
CA MET A 84 -16.49 20.20 8.70
C MET A 84 -17.90 20.45 8.16
N ALA A 85 -18.47 21.64 8.37
CA ALA A 85 -19.84 21.94 7.96
C ALA A 85 -20.11 21.70 6.45
N PRO A 86 -19.27 22.18 5.50
CA PRO A 86 -19.48 21.88 4.09
C PRO A 86 -19.31 20.39 3.78
N VAL A 87 -18.39 19.69 4.45
CA VAL A 87 -18.18 18.25 4.26
C VAL A 87 -19.41 17.44 4.68
N VAL A 88 -19.98 17.75 5.84
CA VAL A 88 -21.21 17.10 6.32
C VAL A 88 -22.40 17.42 5.42
N ALA A 89 -22.50 18.65 4.89
CA ALA A 89 -23.55 19.03 3.96
C ALA A 89 -23.51 18.23 2.63
N MET A 90 -22.34 17.74 2.23
CA MET A 90 -22.18 16.84 1.08
C MET A 90 -22.67 15.40 1.36
N LYS A 91 -22.99 15.07 2.62
CA LYS A 91 -23.54 13.78 3.06
C LYS A 91 -22.66 12.56 2.70
N PRO A 92 -21.39 12.53 3.11
CA PRO A 92 -20.62 11.29 3.02
C PRO A 92 -21.29 10.18 3.84
N ASP A 93 -21.10 8.92 3.45
CA ASP A 93 -21.74 7.77 4.11
C ASP A 93 -21.27 7.59 5.56
N ALA A 94 -20.04 8.01 5.86
CA ALA A 94 -19.50 8.06 7.22
C ALA A 94 -18.26 8.97 7.31
N LEU A 95 -17.97 9.43 8.53
CA LEU A 95 -16.69 10.03 8.89
C LEU A 95 -15.79 9.00 9.58
N ILE A 96 -14.52 8.89 9.15
CA ILE A 96 -13.51 8.08 9.82
C ILE A 96 -12.72 8.97 10.79
N MET A 97 -12.86 8.76 12.09
CA MET A 97 -12.35 9.66 13.14
C MET A 97 -11.58 8.91 14.24
N ALA A 98 -10.61 9.55 14.90
CA ALA A 98 -9.82 8.94 15.98
C ALA A 98 -9.89 9.69 17.31
N ASP A 99 -9.95 11.02 17.27
CA ASP A 99 -9.86 11.88 18.45
C ASP A 99 -11.19 11.91 19.22
N PRO A 100 -11.23 11.47 20.50
CA PRO A 100 -12.46 11.45 21.29
C PRO A 100 -13.11 12.83 21.43
N GLY A 101 -12.32 13.90 21.53
CA GLY A 101 -12.83 15.27 21.64
C GLY A 101 -13.48 15.74 20.34
N LEU A 102 -12.86 15.49 19.20
CA LEU A 102 -13.48 15.79 17.90
C LEU A 102 -14.74 14.95 17.65
N ILE A 103 -14.71 13.67 18.02
CA ILE A 103 -15.88 12.78 17.92
C ILE A 103 -17.04 13.33 18.74
N MET A 104 -16.79 13.72 19.99
CA MET A 104 -17.79 14.36 20.85
C MET A 104 -18.39 15.60 20.19
N LEU A 105 -17.54 16.51 19.68
CA LEU A 105 -17.99 17.75 19.02
C LEU A 105 -18.85 17.48 17.77
N VAL A 106 -18.50 16.48 16.95
CA VAL A 106 -19.30 16.10 15.77
C VAL A 106 -20.62 15.47 16.18
N ARG A 107 -20.61 14.56 17.16
CA ARG A 107 -21.82 13.89 17.66
C ARG A 107 -22.81 14.87 18.28
N GLU A 108 -22.32 15.89 18.98
CA GLU A 108 -23.16 16.95 19.55
C GLU A 108 -23.81 17.83 18.47
N LYS A 109 -23.07 18.12 17.40
CA LYS A 109 -23.54 19.04 16.33
C LYS A 109 -24.35 18.33 15.22
N TRP A 110 -23.95 17.11 14.87
CA TRP A 110 -24.48 16.29 13.78
C TRP A 110 -24.65 14.82 14.23
N PRO A 111 -25.57 14.55 15.17
CA PRO A 111 -25.77 13.21 15.73
C PRO A 111 -26.20 12.15 14.72
N GLU A 112 -26.71 12.57 13.55
CA GLU A 112 -27.14 11.73 12.45
C GLU A 112 -25.99 11.20 11.58
N VAL A 113 -24.81 11.82 11.64
CA VAL A 113 -23.67 11.43 10.80
C VAL A 113 -23.02 10.16 11.36
N PRO A 114 -22.94 9.07 10.57
CA PRO A 114 -22.24 7.86 11.00
C PRO A 114 -20.75 8.12 11.21
N ILE A 115 -20.19 7.57 12.28
CA ILE A 115 -18.76 7.69 12.61
C ILE A 115 -18.16 6.29 12.71
N HIS A 116 -17.09 6.08 11.94
CA HIS A 116 -16.26 4.88 11.97
C HIS A 116 -14.98 5.20 12.76
N LEU A 117 -14.64 4.37 13.75
CA LEU A 117 -13.41 4.56 14.52
C LEU A 117 -12.21 4.27 13.64
N SER A 118 -11.28 5.22 13.51
CA SER A 118 -9.99 5.06 12.85
C SER A 118 -9.08 4.14 13.66
N VAL A 119 -8.30 3.32 12.95
CA VAL A 119 -7.21 2.50 13.53
C VAL A 119 -6.21 3.29 14.38
N GLN A 120 -6.12 4.60 14.14
CA GLN A 120 -5.29 5.51 14.94
C GLN A 120 -5.72 5.59 16.43
N ALA A 121 -6.95 5.21 16.76
CA ALA A 121 -7.42 5.06 18.13
C ALA A 121 -6.99 3.73 18.80
N ASN A 122 -6.39 2.81 18.04
CA ASN A 122 -5.81 1.54 18.51
C ASN A 122 -6.78 0.66 19.32
N ALA A 123 -8.00 0.42 18.81
CA ALA A 123 -8.92 -0.55 19.43
C ALA A 123 -8.37 -1.98 19.26
N VAL A 124 -7.92 -2.57 20.37
CA VAL A 124 -7.24 -3.88 20.43
C VAL A 124 -7.99 -4.93 21.27
N ASN A 125 -9.14 -4.59 21.83
CA ASN A 125 -9.91 -5.51 22.67
C ASN A 125 -11.41 -5.22 22.58
N TRP A 126 -12.24 -6.15 23.06
CA TRP A 126 -13.70 -6.03 22.99
C TRP A 126 -14.25 -4.92 23.90
N ALA A 127 -13.54 -4.54 24.96
CA ALA A 127 -13.99 -3.50 25.90
C ALA A 127 -13.89 -2.12 25.24
N ASP A 128 -12.82 -1.86 24.48
CA ASP A 128 -12.68 -0.67 23.64
C ASP A 128 -13.82 -0.57 22.63
N VAL A 129 -14.14 -1.69 21.96
CA VAL A 129 -15.25 -1.75 21.00
C VAL A 129 -16.59 -1.42 21.67
N LYS A 130 -16.86 -1.98 22.85
CA LYS A 130 -18.08 -1.65 23.63
C LYS A 130 -18.12 -0.19 24.07
N PHE A 131 -16.97 0.39 24.46
CA PHE A 131 -16.87 1.80 24.79
C PHE A 131 -17.23 2.68 23.58
N TRP A 132 -16.63 2.42 22.42
CA TRP A 132 -16.94 3.21 21.23
C TRP A 132 -18.38 3.03 20.74
N LYS A 133 -18.96 1.83 20.94
CA LYS A 133 -20.40 1.59 20.75
C LYS A 133 -21.25 2.46 21.66
N SER A 134 -20.92 2.57 22.95
CA SER A 134 -21.71 3.37 23.90
C SER A 134 -21.62 4.88 23.63
N VAL A 135 -20.56 5.34 22.98
CA VAL A 135 -20.42 6.71 22.46
C VAL A 135 -21.28 6.95 21.19
N GLY A 136 -21.76 5.88 20.54
CA GLY A 136 -22.65 5.93 19.39
C GLY A 136 -21.94 5.83 18.03
N LEU A 137 -20.74 5.25 17.98
CA LEU A 137 -20.11 4.90 16.71
C LEU A 137 -20.78 3.67 16.09
N THR A 138 -20.73 3.58 14.76
CA THR A 138 -21.41 2.52 13.99
C THR A 138 -20.46 1.43 13.52
N ARG A 139 -19.16 1.73 13.42
CA ARG A 139 -18.12 0.79 12.99
C ARG A 139 -16.81 1.04 13.73
N VAL A 140 -16.07 -0.02 14.03
CA VAL A 140 -14.72 0.06 14.58
C VAL A 140 -13.71 -0.56 13.62
N ILE A 141 -12.74 0.26 13.17
CA ILE A 141 -11.58 -0.24 12.43
C ILE A 141 -10.56 -0.73 13.44
N LEU A 142 -10.42 -2.06 13.53
CA LEU A 142 -9.56 -2.71 14.51
C LEU A 142 -8.07 -2.45 14.23
N SER A 143 -7.27 -2.52 15.29
CA SER A 143 -5.82 -2.40 15.20
C SER A 143 -5.21 -3.52 14.37
N ARG A 144 -4.08 -3.24 13.71
CA ARG A 144 -3.35 -4.20 12.84
C ARG A 144 -2.43 -5.14 13.63
N GLU A 145 -2.42 -4.97 14.95
CA GLU A 145 -1.62 -5.71 15.91
C GLU A 145 -2.33 -6.95 16.48
N LEU A 146 -3.55 -7.24 15.99
CA LEU A 146 -4.39 -8.37 16.42
C LEU A 146 -4.18 -9.62 15.56
N SER A 147 -4.26 -10.77 16.23
CA SER A 147 -4.41 -12.08 15.59
C SER A 147 -5.84 -12.33 15.11
N LEU A 148 -6.01 -13.33 14.24
CA LEU A 148 -7.35 -13.74 13.79
C LEU A 148 -8.22 -14.25 14.94
N ASP A 149 -7.62 -14.90 15.94
CA ASP A 149 -8.33 -15.40 17.12
C ASP A 149 -8.86 -14.25 17.99
N GLU A 150 -8.04 -13.20 18.18
CA GLU A 150 -8.46 -11.99 18.90
C GLU A 150 -9.56 -11.23 18.13
N VAL A 151 -9.45 -11.13 16.79
CA VAL A 151 -10.51 -10.53 15.96
C VAL A 151 -11.82 -11.32 16.10
N GLU A 152 -11.74 -12.65 16.13
CA GLU A 152 -12.89 -13.53 16.34
C GLU A 152 -13.53 -13.31 17.71
N GLU A 153 -12.73 -13.29 18.78
CA GLU A 153 -13.22 -13.02 20.14
C GLU A 153 -13.94 -11.68 20.23
N ILE A 154 -13.35 -10.62 19.65
CA ILE A 154 -13.94 -9.28 19.62
C ILE A 154 -15.27 -9.31 18.87
N ARG A 155 -15.33 -9.97 17.71
CA ARG A 155 -16.54 -10.07 16.89
C ARG A 155 -17.66 -10.79 17.62
N GLN A 156 -17.37 -11.94 18.23
CA GLN A 156 -18.39 -12.71 18.96
C GLN A 156 -18.86 -12.00 20.23
N THR A 157 -17.98 -11.22 20.88
CA THR A 157 -18.33 -10.45 22.08
C THR A 157 -19.12 -9.17 21.75
N CYS A 158 -18.99 -8.65 20.53
CA CYS A 158 -19.62 -7.41 20.07
C CYS A 158 -20.45 -7.61 18.79
N PRO A 159 -21.47 -8.48 18.78
CA PRO A 159 -22.19 -8.89 17.56
C PRO A 159 -22.95 -7.75 16.88
N ASP A 160 -23.40 -6.73 17.60
CA ASP A 160 -24.12 -5.58 17.02
C ASP A 160 -23.24 -4.35 16.76
N MET A 161 -21.93 -4.53 16.61
CA MET A 161 -21.01 -3.50 16.12
C MET A 161 -20.36 -3.96 14.82
N GLU A 162 -20.31 -3.09 13.81
CA GLU A 162 -19.56 -3.41 12.58
C GLU A 162 -18.06 -3.39 12.84
N LEU A 163 -17.36 -4.41 12.35
CA LEU A 163 -15.91 -4.50 12.44
C LEU A 163 -15.27 -4.38 11.06
N GLU A 164 -14.24 -3.55 10.98
CA GLU A 164 -13.41 -3.37 9.79
C GLU A 164 -11.96 -3.70 10.12
N VAL A 165 -11.28 -4.40 9.20
CA VAL A 165 -9.89 -4.80 9.40
C VAL A 165 -9.04 -4.49 8.17
N PHE A 166 -7.77 -4.17 8.35
CA PHE A 166 -6.87 -4.00 7.21
C PHE A 166 -6.42 -5.35 6.67
N VAL A 167 -6.45 -5.53 5.36
CA VAL A 167 -5.98 -6.75 4.71
C VAL A 167 -4.76 -6.54 3.82
N HIS A 168 -4.45 -5.28 3.49
CA HIS A 168 -3.34 -4.97 2.59
C HIS A 168 -2.75 -3.58 2.85
N GLY A 169 -1.44 -3.42 2.61
CA GLY A 169 -0.74 -2.14 2.62
C GLY A 169 0.32 -1.99 3.73
N ALA A 170 0.92 -0.80 3.84
CA ALA A 170 2.11 -0.60 4.68
C ALA A 170 1.83 -0.79 6.19
N LEU A 171 2.56 -1.70 6.84
CA LEU A 171 2.56 -1.86 8.29
C LEU A 171 3.45 -0.83 8.99
N CYS A 172 2.99 -0.38 10.16
CA CYS A 172 3.77 0.49 11.04
C CYS A 172 4.67 -0.36 11.94
N ILE A 173 5.86 0.17 12.26
CA ILE A 173 6.77 -0.46 13.23
C ILE A 173 6.29 -0.29 14.68
N ALA A 174 5.62 0.84 14.96
CA ALA A 174 4.98 1.13 16.24
C ALA A 174 3.46 0.91 16.10
N TYR A 175 2.74 1.00 17.23
CA TYR A 175 1.27 1.02 17.23
C TYR A 175 0.74 1.90 16.11
N SER A 176 -0.13 1.32 15.29
CA SER A 176 -0.63 1.91 14.05
C SER A 176 -1.05 3.37 14.23
N GLY A 177 -0.37 4.28 13.53
CA GLY A 177 -0.65 5.72 13.56
C GLY A 177 -0.01 6.52 14.72
N ARG A 178 0.76 5.90 15.62
CA ARG A 178 1.36 6.56 16.81
C ARG A 178 2.88 6.73 16.75
N CYS A 179 3.50 6.41 15.63
CA CYS A 179 4.94 6.51 15.44
C CYS A 179 5.41 7.98 15.50
N LEU A 180 6.54 8.27 16.17
CA LEU A 180 7.16 9.61 16.21
C LEU A 180 8.39 9.75 15.30
N LEU A 181 8.84 8.67 14.66
CA LEU A 181 10.11 8.62 13.92
C LEU A 181 10.18 9.66 12.80
N SER A 182 9.09 9.90 12.08
CA SER A 182 9.09 10.91 11.02
C SER A 182 9.29 12.32 11.62
N GLY A 183 8.55 12.66 12.68
CA GLY A 183 8.68 13.96 13.34
C GLY A 183 10.09 14.18 13.89
N TYR A 184 10.67 13.12 14.45
CA TYR A 184 12.03 13.16 15.01
C TYR A 184 13.11 13.33 13.93
N PHE A 185 13.10 12.50 12.88
CA PHE A 185 14.19 12.49 11.90
C PHE A 185 14.10 13.58 10.83
N ASN A 186 12.90 14.09 10.54
CA ASN A 186 12.70 14.98 9.38
C ASN A 186 11.70 16.10 9.61
N HIS A 187 11.32 16.32 10.86
CA HIS A 187 10.41 17.40 11.26
C HIS A 187 9.05 17.36 10.54
N ARG A 188 8.64 16.18 10.05
CA ARG A 188 7.29 15.98 9.49
C ARG A 188 6.45 15.18 10.44
N ASP A 189 5.46 15.85 11.02
CA ASP A 189 4.55 15.27 11.99
C ASP A 189 3.66 14.19 11.30
N PRO A 190 3.81 12.92 11.68
CA PRO A 190 3.00 11.83 11.14
C PRO A 190 1.52 11.97 11.49
N ASN A 191 1.18 12.60 12.61
CA ASN A 191 -0.20 12.89 13.03
C ASN A 191 -0.84 14.03 12.20
N GLN A 192 -0.05 14.80 11.43
CA GLN A 192 -0.58 15.74 10.42
C GLN A 192 -0.68 15.13 9.03
N GLY A 193 -0.46 13.82 8.91
CA GLY A 193 -0.47 13.11 7.64
C GLY A 193 0.70 13.43 6.73
N THR A 194 1.84 13.81 7.31
CA THR A 194 3.08 14.14 6.59
C THR A 194 4.19 13.10 6.78
N CYS A 195 3.85 11.93 7.36
CA CYS A 195 4.76 10.80 7.54
C CYS A 195 5.49 10.48 6.23
N THR A 196 6.82 10.35 6.29
CA THR A 196 7.66 9.98 5.14
C THR A 196 8.04 8.52 5.12
N ASN A 197 7.48 7.73 6.04
CA ASN A 197 7.94 6.37 6.32
C ASN A 197 9.46 6.34 6.60
N SER A 198 9.94 7.17 7.55
CA SER A 198 11.37 7.19 7.90
C SER A 198 11.88 5.84 8.42
N CYS A 199 11.02 5.04 9.04
CA CYS A 199 11.34 3.63 9.35
C CYS A 199 11.63 2.74 8.12
N ARG A 200 11.41 3.27 6.92
CA ARG A 200 11.62 2.63 5.62
C ARG A 200 12.63 3.39 4.76
N TRP A 201 13.43 4.29 5.33
CA TRP A 201 14.47 4.93 4.54
C TRP A 201 15.65 3.99 4.28
N ASP A 202 16.39 4.27 3.21
CA ASP A 202 17.59 3.53 2.87
C ASP A 202 18.74 4.13 3.68
N TYR A 203 19.14 3.44 4.75
CA TYR A 203 20.21 3.87 5.63
C TYR A 203 21.55 3.29 5.15
N LYS A 204 22.60 4.12 5.14
CA LYS A 204 23.97 3.66 4.84
C LYS A 204 24.72 3.40 6.13
N VAL A 205 25.39 2.26 6.24
CA VAL A 205 26.25 1.92 7.38
C VAL A 205 27.60 2.61 7.24
N GLN A 206 28.12 3.19 8.33
CA GLN A 206 29.48 3.74 8.42
C GLN A 206 30.14 3.23 9.70
N ASN A 207 31.46 3.03 9.67
CA ASN A 207 32.23 2.66 10.86
C ASN A 207 32.29 3.84 11.85
N ALA A 208 32.07 3.57 13.12
CA ALA A 208 32.21 4.52 14.22
C ALA A 208 32.95 3.86 15.38
N ASN A 209 33.76 4.63 16.11
CA ASN A 209 34.34 4.20 17.38
C ASN A 209 33.74 5.04 18.51
N GLU A 210 33.53 4.42 19.66
CA GLU A 210 33.11 5.09 20.88
C GLU A 210 34.32 5.82 21.48
N ASP A 211 34.19 7.12 21.75
CA ASP A 211 35.25 7.86 22.42
C ASP A 211 35.17 7.72 23.95
N ALA A 212 36.13 8.29 24.67
CA ALA A 212 36.23 8.17 26.12
C ALA A 212 35.05 8.81 26.90
N SER A 213 34.17 9.55 26.23
CA SER A 213 32.94 10.13 26.80
C SER A 213 31.68 9.31 26.53
N GLY A 214 31.78 8.24 25.75
CA GLY A 214 30.64 7.40 25.35
C GLY A 214 29.92 7.90 24.09
N ASP A 215 30.46 8.91 23.41
CA ASP A 215 29.92 9.43 22.16
C ASP A 215 30.48 8.66 20.96
N LEU A 216 29.64 8.41 19.95
CA LEU A 216 30.04 7.75 18.71
C LEU A 216 30.78 8.74 17.80
N ALA A 217 32.11 8.66 17.78
CA ALA A 217 32.95 9.42 16.87
C ALA A 217 33.02 8.71 15.51
N ARG A 218 32.67 9.45 14.43
CA ARG A 218 32.85 8.96 13.05
C ARG A 218 34.33 8.69 12.80
N ILE A 219 34.65 7.48 12.33
CA ILE A 219 36.00 7.18 11.83
C ILE A 219 36.06 7.70 10.39
N PRO A 220 37.00 8.60 10.03
CA PRO A 220 37.27 8.89 8.63
C PRO A 220 37.65 7.58 7.95
N VAL A 221 36.97 7.24 6.85
CA VAL A 221 37.28 6.05 6.04
C VAL A 221 38.79 5.96 5.87
N GLU A 222 39.40 4.86 6.36
CA GLU A 222 40.83 4.62 6.16
C GLU A 222 41.14 4.81 4.68
N THR A 223 42.07 5.70 4.40
CA THR A 223 42.54 5.96 3.05
C THR A 223 43.16 4.66 2.53
N LEU A 224 42.39 3.89 1.78
CA LEU A 224 42.93 2.94 0.83
C LEU A 224 43.95 3.72 -0.01
N ARG A 225 45.24 3.40 0.13
CA ARG A 225 46.31 4.05 -0.63
C ARG A 225 46.19 3.63 -2.09
N PHE A 226 45.32 4.32 -2.80
CA PHE A 226 45.12 4.20 -4.23
C PHE A 226 46.26 4.93 -4.94
N ASN A 227 47.14 4.16 -5.59
CA ASN A 227 48.16 4.72 -6.46
C ASN A 227 47.49 5.13 -7.78
N TYR A 228 47.11 6.40 -7.87
CA TYR A 228 46.39 6.97 -9.00
C TYR A 228 47.11 6.73 -10.34
N GLN A 229 48.45 6.80 -10.38
CA GLN A 229 49.21 6.59 -11.62
C GLN A 229 49.18 5.13 -12.08
N GLN A 230 49.32 4.19 -11.13
CA GLN A 230 49.24 2.76 -11.42
C GLN A 230 47.84 2.35 -11.89
N ALA A 231 46.81 2.89 -11.25
CA ALA A 231 45.43 2.64 -11.65
C ALA A 231 45.04 3.35 -12.96
N LEU A 232 45.66 4.50 -13.28
CA LEU A 232 45.50 5.16 -14.58
C LEU A 232 46.17 4.36 -15.71
N GLU A 233 47.34 3.76 -15.47
CA GLU A 233 48.03 2.90 -16.44
C GLU A 233 47.26 1.60 -16.70
N GLU A 234 46.74 0.96 -15.65
CA GLU A 234 45.87 -0.24 -15.77
C GLU A 234 44.53 0.07 -16.44
N ALA A 235 43.92 1.22 -16.13
CA ALA A 235 42.69 1.68 -16.77
C ALA A 235 42.91 2.05 -18.24
N ASN A 236 44.01 2.76 -18.57
CA ASN A 236 44.35 3.12 -19.95
C ASN A 236 44.71 1.90 -20.80
N GLN A 237 45.24 0.82 -20.21
CA GLN A 237 45.39 -0.48 -20.88
C GLN A 237 44.04 -1.21 -21.08
N SER A 238 43.04 -0.93 -20.24
CA SER A 238 41.72 -1.56 -20.26
C SER A 238 40.65 -0.74 -21.00
N PHE A 239 41.02 0.37 -21.64
CA PHE A 239 40.12 1.36 -22.25
C PHE A 239 39.61 0.95 -23.65
N SER A 240 39.11 -0.28 -23.80
CA SER A 240 38.36 -0.69 -25.01
C SER A 240 36.96 -1.27 -24.77
N ALA A 241 36.41 -1.24 -23.55
CA ALA A 241 35.02 -1.68 -23.33
C ALA A 241 34.28 -0.84 -22.27
N LEU A 242 33.24 -0.12 -22.70
CA LEU A 242 32.28 0.60 -21.86
C LEU A 242 31.37 -0.35 -21.05
N GLY A 243 30.98 0.06 -19.82
CA GLY A 243 29.56 0.01 -19.44
C GLY A 243 29.07 -0.80 -18.23
N GLN A 244 29.90 -1.52 -17.47
CA GLN A 244 29.41 -2.29 -16.31
C GLN A 244 30.45 -2.32 -15.17
N GLN A 245 30.25 -1.55 -14.10
CA GLN A 245 30.96 -1.81 -12.84
C GLN A 245 30.18 -2.84 -12.03
N ALA A 246 30.80 -3.99 -11.76
CA ALA A 246 30.24 -5.05 -10.95
C ALA A 246 30.15 -4.65 -9.47
N ARG A 247 29.02 -4.97 -8.84
CA ARG A 247 28.75 -4.79 -7.40
C ARG A 247 29.81 -5.54 -6.57
N HIS A 248 30.20 -4.97 -5.42
CA HIS A 248 31.23 -5.55 -4.57
C HIS A 248 30.75 -6.87 -3.93
N PRO A 249 31.52 -7.99 -3.98
CA PRO A 249 31.07 -9.33 -3.56
C PRO A 249 30.69 -9.49 -2.07
N LEU A 250 30.98 -8.48 -1.23
CA LEU A 250 30.58 -8.47 0.18
C LEU A 250 29.16 -7.94 0.38
N ALA A 251 28.60 -7.19 -0.58
CA ALA A 251 27.23 -6.67 -0.50
C ALA A 251 26.15 -7.76 -0.64
N ASP A 252 26.53 -8.95 -1.13
CA ASP A 252 25.62 -10.08 -1.33
C ASP A 252 25.55 -11.02 -0.11
N ARG A 253 26.18 -10.64 1.01
CA ARG A 253 26.22 -11.48 2.23
C ARG A 253 25.10 -11.07 3.20
N PRO A 254 24.48 -12.04 3.90
CA PRO A 254 23.56 -11.72 4.98
C PRO A 254 24.33 -11.18 6.20
N TYR A 255 23.84 -10.08 6.77
CA TYR A 255 24.39 -9.48 7.97
C TYR A 255 23.37 -9.55 9.11
N PHE A 256 23.85 -9.51 10.36
CA PHE A 256 22.99 -9.42 11.54
C PHE A 256 23.41 -8.25 12.41
N LEU A 257 22.45 -7.56 13.00
CA LEU A 257 22.64 -6.66 14.13
C LEU A 257 22.51 -7.47 15.41
N GLU A 258 23.46 -7.30 16.31
CA GLU A 258 23.41 -7.84 17.65
C GLU A 258 23.39 -6.66 18.62
N GLU A 259 22.43 -6.66 19.55
CA GLU A 259 22.32 -5.63 20.56
C GLU A 259 23.23 -6.00 21.75
N LYS A 260 23.91 -5.02 22.35
CA LYS A 260 24.97 -5.21 23.34
C LYS A 260 24.51 -5.91 24.61
N GLU A 261 23.27 -5.66 25.04
CA GLU A 261 22.65 -6.28 26.23
C GLU A 261 21.91 -7.58 25.91
N ARG A 262 21.84 -7.99 24.63
CA ARG A 262 21.16 -9.21 24.17
C ARG A 262 22.06 -10.08 23.27
N PRO A 263 23.19 -10.58 23.79
CA PRO A 263 24.09 -11.43 23.04
C PRO A 263 23.37 -12.71 22.59
N GLY A 264 23.46 -13.03 21.30
CA GLY A 264 22.80 -14.16 20.65
C GLY A 264 21.43 -13.85 20.01
N GLU A 265 20.84 -12.68 20.26
CA GLU A 265 19.61 -12.23 19.58
C GLU A 265 19.94 -11.49 18.28
N LEU A 266 20.21 -12.26 17.22
CA LEU A 266 20.62 -11.75 15.92
C LEU A 266 19.42 -11.20 15.11
N LEU A 267 19.44 -9.91 14.81
CA LEU A 267 18.46 -9.23 13.96
C LEU A 267 18.97 -9.15 12.51
N PRO A 268 18.33 -9.80 11.53
CA PRO A 268 18.84 -9.81 10.17
C PRO A 268 18.77 -8.43 9.51
N ILE A 269 19.87 -8.06 8.86
CA ILE A 269 19.96 -6.93 7.94
C ILE A 269 19.75 -7.49 6.54
N PHE A 270 18.79 -6.91 5.83
CA PHE A 270 18.56 -7.21 4.42
C PHE A 270 19.17 -6.10 3.57
N GLU A 271 19.90 -6.45 2.52
CA GLU A 271 20.40 -5.51 1.53
C GLU A 271 19.96 -5.96 0.13
N ASP A 272 19.37 -5.07 -0.63
CA ASP A 272 19.06 -5.29 -2.05
C ASP A 272 19.67 -4.19 -2.92
N GLU A 273 19.27 -4.11 -4.18
CA GLU A 273 19.73 -3.08 -5.13
C GLU A 273 19.35 -1.63 -4.71
N HIS A 274 18.47 -1.48 -3.72
CA HIS A 274 17.90 -0.21 -3.28
C HIS A 274 18.41 0.25 -1.90
N GLY A 275 18.98 -0.63 -1.06
CA GLY A 275 19.68 -0.24 0.17
C GLY A 275 19.61 -1.26 1.30
N THR A 276 20.01 -0.83 2.50
CA THR A 276 20.09 -1.66 3.72
C THR A 276 18.88 -1.43 4.63
N TYR A 277 18.19 -2.50 5.04
CA TYR A 277 16.97 -2.46 5.86
C TYR A 277 17.23 -3.01 7.27
N ILE A 278 16.89 -2.20 8.29
CA ILE A 278 17.25 -2.46 9.71
C ILE A 278 16.00 -2.73 10.60
N MET A 279 14.78 -2.50 10.12
CA MET A 279 13.55 -2.62 10.93
C MET A 279 12.37 -3.14 10.11
N ASN A 280 11.59 -4.10 10.65
CA ASN A 280 10.49 -4.85 9.99
C ASN A 280 9.68 -4.01 8.99
N SER A 281 10.12 -4.03 7.73
CA SER A 281 9.75 -3.07 6.67
C SER A 281 8.68 -3.62 5.72
N LYS A 282 8.15 -4.81 6.02
CA LYS A 282 7.22 -5.53 5.15
C LYS A 282 5.85 -4.86 5.07
N ASP A 283 5.14 -5.15 3.98
CA ASP A 283 3.75 -4.76 3.77
C ASP A 283 2.81 -5.88 4.21
N LEU A 284 1.62 -5.50 4.70
CA LEU A 284 0.55 -6.45 4.98
C LEU A 284 0.01 -7.00 3.67
N ARG A 285 -0.13 -8.33 3.59
CA ARG A 285 -0.90 -9.06 2.58
C ARG A 285 -1.59 -10.24 3.26
N ALA A 286 -2.89 -10.10 3.48
CA ALA A 286 -3.73 -11.09 4.13
C ALA A 286 -4.79 -11.70 3.18
N VAL A 287 -4.53 -11.74 1.87
CA VAL A 287 -5.50 -12.24 0.88
C VAL A 287 -5.91 -13.70 1.14
N GLN A 288 -4.97 -14.53 1.60
CA GLN A 288 -5.21 -15.93 1.99
C GLN A 288 -6.14 -16.07 3.21
N HIS A 289 -6.30 -15.01 4.00
CA HIS A 289 -7.13 -15.00 5.22
C HIS A 289 -8.54 -14.47 4.98
N VAL A 290 -8.88 -14.06 3.75
CA VAL A 290 -10.18 -13.48 3.40
C VAL A 290 -11.34 -14.43 3.75
N GLU A 291 -11.21 -15.72 3.45
CA GLU A 291 -12.25 -16.71 3.80
C GLU A 291 -12.46 -16.78 5.32
N ARG A 292 -11.37 -16.81 6.10
CA ARG A 292 -11.44 -16.87 7.55
C ARG A 292 -12.06 -15.60 8.14
N LEU A 293 -11.68 -14.42 7.65
CA LEU A 293 -12.26 -13.14 8.07
C LEU A 293 -13.76 -13.06 7.75
N ALA A 294 -14.19 -13.54 6.57
CA ALA A 294 -15.59 -13.62 6.21
C ALA A 294 -16.37 -14.59 7.11
N ARG A 295 -15.78 -15.75 7.47
CA ARG A 295 -16.36 -16.71 8.42
C ARG A 295 -16.50 -16.16 9.84
N ILE A 296 -15.52 -15.41 10.31
CA ILE A 296 -15.60 -14.68 11.60
C ILE A 296 -16.80 -13.72 11.60
N GLY A 297 -17.14 -13.18 10.42
CA GLY A 297 -18.23 -12.21 10.27
C GLY A 297 -17.74 -10.78 10.39
N VAL A 298 -16.50 -10.50 9.95
CA VAL A 298 -16.00 -9.13 9.75
C VAL A 298 -16.83 -8.45 8.66
N ASP A 299 -17.22 -7.19 8.87
CA ASP A 299 -18.14 -6.47 7.99
C ASP A 299 -17.41 -5.78 6.82
N SER A 300 -16.16 -5.33 7.01
CA SER A 300 -15.39 -4.63 5.97
C SER A 300 -13.91 -5.02 5.96
N LEU A 301 -13.37 -5.24 4.76
CA LEU A 301 -11.96 -5.45 4.49
C LEU A 301 -11.38 -4.18 3.87
N LYS A 302 -10.39 -3.60 4.55
CA LYS A 302 -9.78 -2.34 4.16
C LYS A 302 -8.39 -2.53 3.56
N VAL A 303 -8.14 -1.84 2.46
CA VAL A 303 -6.78 -1.70 1.89
C VAL A 303 -6.23 -0.33 2.23
N GLU A 304 -4.96 -0.26 2.65
CA GLU A 304 -4.22 0.99 2.75
C GLU A 304 -3.41 1.26 1.49
N GLY A 305 -3.29 2.53 1.09
CA GLY A 305 -2.49 2.88 -0.08
C GLY A 305 -2.89 4.16 -0.80
N ARG A 306 -3.39 5.20 -0.11
CA ARG A 306 -3.88 6.44 -0.76
C ARG A 306 -2.89 7.07 -1.75
N THR A 307 -1.59 6.99 -1.44
CA THR A 307 -0.52 7.55 -2.28
C THR A 307 0.00 6.58 -3.34
N LYS A 308 -0.51 5.34 -3.40
CA LYS A 308 -0.10 4.33 -4.37
C LYS A 308 -0.67 4.63 -5.76
N SER A 309 -0.13 3.94 -6.76
CA SER A 309 -0.48 4.11 -8.19
C SER A 309 -1.90 3.65 -8.50
N LEU A 310 -2.40 4.02 -9.68
CA LEU A 310 -3.65 3.49 -10.22
C LEU A 310 -3.60 1.96 -10.34
N TYR A 311 -2.48 1.43 -10.84
CA TYR A 311 -2.23 -0.02 -10.92
C TYR A 311 -2.40 -0.74 -9.58
N TYR A 312 -1.88 -0.15 -8.49
CA TYR A 312 -2.04 -0.71 -7.15
C TYR A 312 -3.51 -0.82 -6.75
N VAL A 313 -4.28 0.26 -6.96
CA VAL A 313 -5.70 0.30 -6.61
C VAL A 313 -6.49 -0.72 -7.43
N ALA A 314 -6.29 -0.76 -8.75
CA ALA A 314 -6.96 -1.71 -9.64
C ALA A 314 -6.64 -3.17 -9.27
N ARG A 315 -5.35 -3.50 -9.09
CA ARG A 315 -4.94 -4.88 -8.82
C ARG A 315 -5.36 -5.36 -7.44
N THR A 316 -5.25 -4.51 -6.42
CA THR A 316 -5.74 -4.86 -5.07
C THR A 316 -7.26 -5.01 -5.06
N ALA A 317 -8.01 -4.12 -5.70
CA ALA A 317 -9.47 -4.27 -5.83
C ALA A 317 -9.83 -5.61 -6.46
N GLN A 318 -9.25 -5.91 -7.62
CA GLN A 318 -9.53 -7.13 -8.38
C GLN A 318 -9.22 -8.40 -7.58
N VAL A 319 -8.03 -8.48 -6.98
CA VAL A 319 -7.57 -9.66 -6.25
C VAL A 319 -8.43 -9.89 -4.99
N TYR A 320 -8.67 -8.85 -4.20
CA TYR A 320 -9.47 -9.01 -2.97
C TYR A 320 -10.94 -9.24 -3.28
N ARG A 321 -11.48 -8.66 -4.37
CA ARG A 321 -12.84 -8.98 -4.82
C ARG A 321 -12.96 -10.45 -5.19
N GLN A 322 -12.04 -10.97 -6.00
CA GLN A 322 -12.02 -12.37 -6.37
C GLN A 322 -11.93 -13.28 -5.14
N ALA A 323 -11.06 -12.96 -4.18
CA ALA A 323 -10.94 -13.73 -2.94
C ALA A 323 -12.22 -13.71 -2.09
N ILE A 324 -12.93 -12.58 -2.03
CA ILE A 324 -14.23 -12.46 -1.35
C ILE A 324 -15.27 -13.32 -2.07
N ASP A 325 -15.36 -13.21 -3.39
CA ASP A 325 -16.35 -13.92 -4.20
C ASP A 325 -16.12 -15.44 -4.17
N ASP A 326 -14.85 -15.87 -4.15
CA ASP A 326 -14.46 -17.28 -3.96
C ASP A 326 -14.90 -17.79 -2.58
N ALA A 327 -14.58 -17.05 -1.52
CA ALA A 327 -14.95 -17.42 -0.15
C ALA A 327 -16.47 -17.53 0.02
N VAL A 328 -17.23 -16.55 -0.48
CA VAL A 328 -18.70 -16.52 -0.38
C VAL A 328 -19.33 -17.68 -1.16
N ALA A 329 -18.75 -18.03 -2.31
CA ALA A 329 -19.17 -19.17 -3.12
C ALA A 329 -18.69 -20.54 -2.58
N GLY A 330 -17.88 -20.56 -1.52
CA GLY A 330 -17.30 -21.78 -0.95
C GLY A 330 -16.23 -22.42 -1.84
N ARG A 331 -15.62 -21.65 -2.74
CA ARG A 331 -14.47 -22.11 -3.54
C ARG A 331 -13.20 -22.08 -2.67
N PRO A 332 -12.28 -23.04 -2.83
CA PRO A 332 -11.01 -23.01 -2.12
C PRO A 332 -10.20 -21.78 -2.54
N PHE A 333 -9.37 -21.27 -1.64
CA PHE A 333 -8.49 -20.14 -1.92
C PHE A 333 -7.61 -20.43 -3.15
N ASN A 334 -7.60 -19.51 -4.12
CA ASN A 334 -6.74 -19.57 -5.30
C ASN A 334 -5.34 -19.01 -4.96
N PRO A 335 -4.29 -19.86 -4.90
CA PRO A 335 -2.95 -19.42 -4.52
C PRO A 335 -2.31 -18.44 -5.52
N ALA A 336 -2.75 -18.41 -6.78
CA ALA A 336 -2.22 -17.50 -7.80
C ALA A 336 -2.41 -16.02 -7.41
N LEU A 337 -3.48 -15.72 -6.65
CA LEU A 337 -3.78 -14.38 -6.13
C LEU A 337 -2.64 -13.78 -5.28
N LEU A 338 -1.76 -14.62 -4.71
CA LEU A 338 -0.57 -14.14 -3.99
C LEU A 338 0.46 -13.55 -4.94
N GLY A 339 0.76 -14.25 -6.03
CA GLY A 339 1.71 -13.80 -7.06
C GLY A 339 1.21 -12.59 -7.83
N GLU A 340 -0.10 -12.49 -8.04
CA GLU A 340 -0.74 -11.31 -8.63
C GLU A 340 -0.48 -10.01 -7.85
N LEU A 341 -0.27 -10.10 -6.53
CA LEU A 341 0.09 -8.98 -5.66
C LEU A 341 1.60 -8.75 -5.56
N GLU A 342 2.47 -9.71 -5.93
CA GLU A 342 3.93 -9.53 -5.94
C GLU A 342 4.38 -8.51 -6.97
N GLY A 343 3.62 -8.35 -8.07
CA GLY A 343 3.92 -7.34 -9.09
C GLY A 343 3.69 -5.89 -8.65
N LEU A 344 3.17 -5.68 -7.44
CA LEU A 344 3.02 -4.38 -6.83
C LEU A 344 4.32 -3.93 -6.17
N ALA A 345 4.61 -2.63 -6.22
CA ALA A 345 5.74 -2.06 -5.48
C ALA A 345 5.55 -2.25 -3.97
N ASN A 346 6.31 -3.18 -3.40
CA ASN A 346 6.27 -3.63 -2.02
C ASN A 346 7.70 -3.83 -1.46
N ARG A 347 7.82 -4.12 -0.16
CA ARG A 347 9.11 -4.37 0.54
C ARG A 347 9.15 -5.75 1.19
N GLY A 348 8.61 -6.73 0.47
CA GLY A 348 8.24 -8.03 0.97
C GLY A 348 6.89 -7.99 1.69
N TYR A 349 6.21 -9.14 1.68
CA TYR A 349 4.92 -9.31 2.33
C TYR A 349 5.01 -10.10 3.63
N THR A 350 4.08 -9.78 4.53
CA THR A 350 3.74 -10.54 5.73
C THR A 350 2.23 -10.49 5.90
N ASP A 351 1.64 -11.49 6.55
CA ASP A 351 0.25 -11.42 7.01
C ASP A 351 0.13 -10.72 8.37
N GLY A 352 1.23 -10.15 8.87
CA GLY A 352 1.25 -9.29 10.04
C GLY A 352 0.99 -10.09 11.32
N PHE A 353 0.11 -9.56 12.17
CA PHE A 353 -0.21 -10.20 13.45
C PHE A 353 -1.30 -11.26 13.33
N TYR A 354 -1.98 -11.36 12.18
CA TYR A 354 -3.03 -12.35 11.94
C TYR A 354 -2.58 -13.77 12.19
N GLN A 355 -1.34 -14.09 11.79
CA GLN A 355 -0.71 -15.36 12.07
C GLN A 355 0.79 -15.18 12.27
N ARG A 356 1.23 -15.21 13.53
CA ARG A 356 2.65 -14.97 13.89
C ARG A 356 3.59 -16.12 13.48
N HIS A 357 3.06 -17.34 13.39
CA HIS A 357 3.84 -18.52 13.05
C HIS A 357 3.13 -19.32 11.96
N HIS A 358 3.82 -19.50 10.84
CA HIS A 358 3.47 -20.48 9.81
C HIS A 358 4.37 -21.69 9.96
N THR A 359 3.89 -22.86 9.54
CA THR A 359 4.78 -24.01 9.34
C THR A 359 5.76 -23.69 8.21
N GLN A 360 7.00 -24.17 8.33
CA GLN A 360 8.06 -23.89 7.35
C GLN A 360 7.69 -24.41 5.94
N GLU A 361 6.99 -25.55 5.87
CA GLU A 361 6.47 -26.13 4.63
C GLU A 361 5.44 -25.20 3.95
N TYR A 362 4.53 -24.61 4.73
CA TYR A 362 3.53 -23.68 4.21
C TYR A 362 4.17 -22.39 3.67
N GLN A 363 5.19 -21.86 4.37
CA GLN A 363 5.96 -20.70 3.89
C GLN A 363 6.63 -20.97 2.55
N ASN A 364 7.30 -22.12 2.41
CA ASN A 364 7.98 -22.50 1.18
C ASN A 364 6.99 -22.70 0.02
N TYR A 365 5.85 -23.34 0.29
CA TYR A 365 4.80 -23.52 -0.70
C TYR A 365 4.25 -22.18 -1.21
N LEU A 366 3.91 -21.26 -0.30
CA LEU A 366 3.42 -19.95 -0.68
C LEU A 366 4.46 -19.13 -1.45
N ALA A 367 5.73 -19.19 -1.04
CA ALA A 367 6.82 -18.50 -1.74
C ALA A 367 6.99 -19.00 -3.17
N GLY A 368 7.01 -20.34 -3.36
CA GLY A 368 7.15 -20.94 -4.70
C GLY A 368 5.99 -20.58 -5.64
N VAL A 369 4.75 -20.53 -5.14
CA VAL A 369 3.60 -20.10 -5.94
C VAL A 369 3.69 -18.60 -6.31
N SER A 370 4.10 -17.76 -5.35
CA SER A 370 4.27 -16.32 -5.55
C SER A 370 5.29 -16.01 -6.66
N GLU A 371 6.44 -16.68 -6.62
CA GLU A 371 7.52 -16.49 -7.59
C GLU A 371 7.11 -16.92 -9.00
N ALA A 372 6.36 -18.02 -9.12
CA ALA A 372 5.92 -18.56 -10.40
C ALA A 372 4.88 -17.68 -11.13
N HIS A 373 4.21 -16.76 -10.43
CA HIS A 373 3.15 -15.91 -10.98
C HIS A 373 3.50 -14.41 -10.90
N ARG A 374 4.80 -14.09 -10.85
CA ARG A 374 5.25 -12.71 -10.72
C ARG A 374 5.04 -11.94 -12.02
N SER A 375 4.53 -10.72 -11.90
CA SER A 375 4.40 -9.79 -13.03
C SER A 375 5.05 -8.45 -12.72
N GLN A 376 5.36 -7.67 -13.76
CA GLN A 376 5.87 -6.32 -13.64
C GLN A 376 4.96 -5.37 -14.39
N TYR A 377 4.41 -4.36 -13.71
CA TYR A 377 3.63 -3.32 -14.38
C TYR A 377 4.47 -2.56 -15.41
N VAL A 378 4.00 -2.46 -16.65
CA VAL A 378 4.77 -1.90 -17.78
C VAL A 378 4.11 -0.70 -18.46
N GLY A 379 2.79 -0.52 -18.36
CA GLY A 379 2.15 0.61 -19.04
C GLY A 379 0.64 0.73 -18.85
N ASP A 380 0.10 1.84 -19.34
CA ASP A 380 -1.34 2.13 -19.39
C ASP A 380 -1.81 2.21 -20.85
N VAL A 381 -2.89 1.53 -21.19
CA VAL A 381 -3.57 1.69 -22.48
C VAL A 381 -4.43 2.94 -22.41
N ARG A 382 -4.20 3.93 -23.28
CA ARG A 382 -5.07 5.12 -23.37
C ARG A 382 -6.35 4.83 -24.11
N GLN A 383 -6.19 4.22 -25.27
CA GLN A 383 -7.26 3.93 -26.21
C GLN A 383 -6.84 2.82 -27.16
N VAL A 384 -7.81 2.11 -27.72
CA VAL A 384 -7.62 1.14 -28.80
C VAL A 384 -8.34 1.63 -30.05
N GLN A 385 -7.59 1.90 -31.11
CA GLN A 385 -8.12 2.35 -32.41
C GLN A 385 -7.57 1.46 -33.52
N ASP A 386 -8.45 1.00 -34.42
CA ASP A 386 -8.09 0.15 -35.57
C ASP A 386 -7.25 -1.08 -35.21
N GLY A 387 -7.49 -1.67 -34.03
CA GLY A 387 -6.75 -2.82 -33.51
C GLY A 387 -5.39 -2.50 -32.90
N TRP A 388 -5.06 -1.21 -32.71
CA TRP A 388 -3.83 -0.75 -32.09
C TRP A 388 -4.11 0.01 -30.79
N ALA A 389 -3.53 -0.48 -29.69
CA ALA A 389 -3.56 0.18 -28.40
C ALA A 389 -2.43 1.21 -28.30
N GLU A 390 -2.75 2.45 -27.97
CA GLU A 390 -1.76 3.45 -27.57
C GLU A 390 -1.37 3.22 -26.10
N VAL A 391 -0.12 2.81 -25.87
CA VAL A 391 0.40 2.45 -24.55
C VAL A 391 1.34 3.53 -24.04
N VAL A 392 1.00 4.13 -22.89
CA VAL A 392 1.91 4.97 -22.12
C VAL A 392 2.82 4.07 -21.33
N VAL A 393 4.08 4.00 -21.75
CA VAL A 393 5.07 3.11 -21.15
C VAL A 393 5.50 3.64 -19.79
N LYS A 394 5.61 2.75 -18.81
CA LYS A 394 6.12 3.01 -17.45
C LYS A 394 7.44 2.28 -17.20
N ASN A 395 7.48 0.99 -17.54
CA ASN A 395 8.66 0.14 -17.42
C ASN A 395 8.94 -0.59 -18.74
N ARG A 396 10.15 -1.14 -18.86
CA ARG A 396 10.64 -1.76 -20.09
C ARG A 396 9.86 -3.03 -20.46
N PHE A 397 9.42 -3.13 -21.71
CA PHE A 397 8.97 -4.38 -22.34
C PHE A 397 9.38 -4.41 -23.81
N ALA A 398 9.37 -5.59 -24.43
CA ALA A 398 9.84 -5.83 -25.78
C ALA A 398 8.87 -6.69 -26.60
N VAL A 399 9.08 -6.70 -27.92
CA VAL A 399 8.47 -7.70 -28.81
C VAL A 399 8.89 -9.10 -28.34
N GLY A 400 7.93 -10.03 -28.28
CA GLY A 400 8.07 -11.37 -27.71
C GLY A 400 7.72 -11.47 -26.22
N ASP A 401 7.61 -10.35 -25.49
CA ASP A 401 7.15 -10.38 -24.10
C ASP A 401 5.66 -10.78 -24.03
N ARG A 402 5.30 -11.53 -22.98
CA ARG A 402 3.91 -11.84 -22.64
C ARG A 402 3.38 -10.80 -21.65
N LEU A 403 2.30 -10.12 -22.03
CA LEU A 403 1.63 -9.12 -21.21
C LEU A 403 0.28 -9.66 -20.72
N GLU A 404 0.02 -9.47 -19.44
CA GLU A 404 -1.30 -9.50 -18.84
C GLU A 404 -1.94 -8.11 -19.01
N VAL A 405 -3.05 -8.08 -19.73
CA VAL A 405 -3.93 -6.93 -19.91
C VAL A 405 -4.99 -7.00 -18.83
N ILE A 406 -4.94 -6.06 -17.88
CA ILE A 406 -5.83 -5.99 -16.73
C ILE A 406 -6.91 -4.95 -17.01
N HIS A 407 -8.16 -5.41 -17.10
CA HIS A 407 -9.31 -4.58 -17.47
C HIS A 407 -10.54 -4.97 -16.62
N PRO A 408 -11.47 -4.04 -16.36
CA PRO A 408 -12.69 -4.34 -15.60
C PRO A 408 -13.56 -5.47 -16.17
N SER A 409 -13.48 -5.73 -17.48
CA SER A 409 -14.19 -6.86 -18.12
C SER A 409 -13.50 -8.21 -17.97
N GLY A 410 -12.29 -8.25 -17.40
CA GLY A 410 -11.47 -9.46 -17.24
C GLY A 410 -10.03 -9.25 -17.69
N ASN A 411 -9.18 -10.20 -17.30
CA ASN A 411 -7.77 -10.20 -17.67
C ASN A 411 -7.54 -11.01 -18.95
N HIS A 412 -6.65 -10.53 -19.81
CA HIS A 412 -6.29 -11.19 -21.07
C HIS A 412 -4.78 -11.33 -21.18
N LEU A 413 -4.31 -12.48 -21.66
CA LEU A 413 -2.89 -12.66 -21.97
C LEU A 413 -2.67 -12.38 -23.45
N VAL A 414 -1.71 -11.51 -23.75
CA VAL A 414 -1.29 -11.17 -25.10
C VAL A 414 0.21 -11.31 -25.23
N GLU A 415 0.68 -11.83 -26.35
CA GLU A 415 2.09 -11.80 -26.72
C GLU A 415 2.33 -10.60 -27.62
N VAL A 416 3.35 -9.79 -27.33
CA VAL A 416 3.69 -8.61 -28.13
C VAL A 416 4.35 -9.08 -29.42
N GLN A 417 3.57 -9.33 -30.47
CA GLN A 417 4.10 -9.80 -31.75
C GLN A 417 4.78 -8.68 -32.55
N THR A 418 4.23 -7.48 -32.46
CA THR A 418 4.74 -6.29 -33.16
C THR A 418 4.50 -5.06 -32.31
N MET A 419 5.38 -4.07 -32.40
CA MET A 419 5.24 -2.80 -31.73
C MET A 419 5.76 -1.68 -32.62
N ARG A 420 5.13 -0.51 -32.56
CA ARG A 420 5.52 0.67 -33.35
C ARG A 420 5.48 1.94 -32.54
N GLY A 421 6.26 2.94 -32.95
CA GLY A 421 6.20 4.30 -32.41
C GLY A 421 4.95 5.04 -32.89
N LEU A 422 4.73 6.25 -32.34
CA LEU A 422 3.64 7.14 -32.80
C LEU A 422 3.82 7.63 -34.24
N ASP A 423 5.06 7.62 -34.74
CA ASP A 423 5.43 7.91 -36.13
C ASP A 423 5.19 6.71 -37.08
N GLY A 424 4.75 5.57 -36.54
CA GLY A 424 4.54 4.33 -37.28
C GLY A 424 5.81 3.53 -37.53
N ALA A 425 6.99 3.98 -37.08
CA ALA A 425 8.23 3.23 -37.22
C ALA A 425 8.20 1.98 -36.32
N PRO A 426 8.72 0.82 -36.76
CA PRO A 426 8.79 -0.37 -35.93
C PRO A 426 9.73 -0.15 -34.74
N VAL A 427 9.34 -0.65 -33.57
CA VAL A 427 10.09 -0.54 -32.32
C VAL A 427 10.15 -1.90 -31.65
N GLU A 428 11.35 -2.41 -31.41
CA GLU A 428 11.56 -3.71 -30.75
C GLU A 428 11.44 -3.63 -29.22
N VAL A 429 11.79 -2.48 -28.63
CA VAL A 429 11.86 -2.30 -27.17
C VAL A 429 11.24 -0.96 -26.77
N ALA A 430 10.29 -1.01 -25.84
CA ALA A 430 9.76 0.14 -25.15
C ALA A 430 10.67 0.44 -23.95
N SER A 431 11.46 1.51 -24.01
CA SER A 431 12.56 1.79 -23.07
C SER A 431 12.15 2.23 -21.66
N GLY A 432 10.85 2.37 -21.38
CA GLY A 432 10.32 2.79 -20.09
C GLY A 432 9.65 4.16 -20.11
N SER A 433 9.46 4.75 -18.91
CA SER A 433 8.75 6.01 -18.70
C SER A 433 9.14 7.12 -19.70
N GLY A 434 8.12 7.81 -20.22
CA GLY A 434 8.29 8.91 -21.19
C GLY A 434 8.08 8.51 -22.65
N HIS A 435 7.95 7.21 -22.94
CA HIS A 435 7.65 6.71 -24.28
C HIS A 435 6.16 6.37 -24.43
N ILE A 436 5.66 6.55 -25.65
CA ILE A 436 4.36 6.04 -26.07
C ILE A 436 4.60 5.14 -27.27
N VAL A 437 4.06 3.93 -27.20
CA VAL A 437 4.16 2.92 -28.27
C VAL A 437 2.77 2.43 -28.62
N GLN A 438 2.64 1.80 -29.78
CA GLN A 438 1.43 1.13 -30.20
C GLN A 438 1.67 -0.37 -30.33
N ILE A 439 0.77 -1.17 -29.75
CA ILE A 439 0.78 -2.63 -29.86
C ILE A 439 -0.58 -3.14 -30.36
N PRO A 440 -0.65 -4.28 -31.07
CA PRO A 440 -1.92 -4.90 -31.42
C PRO A 440 -2.71 -5.28 -30.16
N LEU A 441 -3.98 -4.88 -30.10
CA LEU A 441 -4.88 -5.21 -29.00
C LEU A 441 -6.34 -5.26 -29.48
N ALA A 442 -7.15 -6.13 -28.87
CA ALA A 442 -8.57 -6.22 -29.18
C ALA A 442 -9.31 -4.91 -28.81
N ALA A 443 -10.34 -4.57 -29.59
CA ALA A 443 -11.18 -3.40 -29.32
C ALA A 443 -11.91 -3.52 -27.97
N GLY A 444 -12.17 -2.39 -27.31
CA GLY A 444 -12.87 -2.34 -26.02
C GLY A 444 -12.00 -2.60 -24.79
N LEU A 445 -10.67 -2.58 -24.95
CA LEU A 445 -9.69 -2.65 -23.86
C LEU A 445 -9.06 -1.27 -23.56
N ASP A 446 -9.81 -0.20 -23.80
CA ASP A 446 -9.43 1.17 -23.45
C ASP A 446 -9.20 1.28 -21.93
N LYS A 447 -8.24 2.10 -21.51
CA LYS A 447 -7.88 2.28 -20.09
C LYS A 447 -7.39 1.01 -19.38
N ALA A 448 -7.11 -0.08 -20.10
CA ALA A 448 -6.51 -1.27 -19.52
C ALA A 448 -5.09 -0.98 -18.99
N LEU A 449 -4.68 -1.77 -18.00
CA LEU A 449 -3.36 -1.71 -17.39
C LEU A 449 -2.55 -2.91 -17.88
N LEU A 450 -1.26 -2.71 -18.17
CA LEU A 450 -0.40 -3.76 -18.71
C LEU A 450 0.64 -4.20 -17.68
N ALA A 451 0.75 -5.51 -17.46
CA ALA A 451 1.81 -6.12 -16.66
C ALA A 451 2.52 -7.21 -17.47
N ARG A 452 3.85 -7.18 -17.55
CA ARG A 452 4.65 -8.23 -18.17
C ARG A 452 4.79 -9.42 -17.21
N LEU A 453 4.56 -10.63 -17.69
CA LEU A 453 4.84 -11.85 -16.94
C LEU A 453 6.36 -12.12 -16.91
N LEU A 454 6.89 -12.48 -15.74
CA LEU A 454 8.33 -12.67 -15.51
C LEU A 454 8.77 -14.14 -15.52
#